data_AF-A0A257A7K6-F1
#
_entry.id   AF-A0A257A7K6-F1
#
_cell.length_a   1.000
_cell.length_b   1.000
_cell.length_c   1.000
_cell.angle_alpha   90.00
_cell.angle_beta   90.00
_cell.angle_gamma   90.00
#
_symmetry.space_group_name_H-M   'P 1'
#
loop_
_entity.id
_entity.type
_entity.pdbx_description
1 polymer ?
#
loop_
_entity_poly.entity_id
_entity_poly.type
_entity_poly.pdbx_seq_one_letter_code
_entity_poly.pdbx_strand_id
1 'polypeptide(L)'
;MTSIIGFISLPLFILGNPILAGIIVQTSSILDGVDGELARYYGLTSKFGSFLDSILDRLVNIIALLGAILYLTLFHGLSTVLHILVYVLAVAGDLMVSYLHARALLDLDKHPVFIGKLPSIASRDVRLFILFIGCISGFIFESLLAIAILSFWIVLTIYLELIPHVQGVNHSSHSYYGFDSSYRNSILFQS
;
A
#
# COMPACT_ATOMS: atom_id res chain seq x y z
N MET A 1 17.22 -7.75 2.69
CA MET A 1 18.45 -6.91 2.50
C MET A 1 18.19 -5.75 1.54
N THR A 2 17.20 -5.90 0.66
CA THR A 2 16.66 -4.91 -0.28
C THR A 2 16.26 -3.57 0.35
N SER A 3 15.59 -3.58 1.50
CA SER A 3 15.14 -2.33 2.14
C SER A 3 16.31 -1.40 2.51
N ILE A 4 17.50 -1.95 2.82
CA ILE A 4 18.73 -1.17 3.11
C ILE A 4 19.13 -0.31 1.90
N ILE A 5 18.98 -0.85 0.68
CA ILE A 5 19.26 -0.12 -0.55
C ILE A 5 18.27 1.04 -0.71
N GLY A 6 16.99 0.81 -0.41
CA GLY A 6 15.96 1.84 -0.41
C GLY A 6 16.27 3.05 0.47
N PHE A 7 16.86 2.85 1.65
CA PHE A 7 17.26 3.96 2.55
C PHE A 7 18.32 4.90 1.94
N ILE A 8 19.10 4.44 0.95
CA ILE A 8 20.11 5.25 0.24
C ILE A 8 19.46 6.33 -0.64
N SER A 9 18.19 6.20 -0.99
CA SER A 9 17.46 7.19 -1.79
C SER A 9 17.44 8.59 -1.15
N LEU A 10 17.20 8.69 0.16
CA LEU A 10 17.11 9.96 0.87
C LEU A 10 18.39 10.80 0.82
N PRO A 11 19.58 10.28 1.19
CA PRO A 11 20.80 11.08 1.06
C PRO A 11 21.07 11.49 -0.39
N LEU A 12 20.73 10.67 -1.38
CA LEU A 12 20.87 11.04 -2.79
C LEU A 12 19.98 12.23 -3.19
N PHE A 13 18.74 12.26 -2.72
CA PHE A 13 17.86 13.42 -2.90
C PHE A 13 18.41 14.68 -2.23
N ILE A 14 18.90 14.57 -0.98
CA ILE A 14 19.47 15.69 -0.23
C ILE A 14 20.72 16.24 -0.94
N LEU A 15 21.55 15.36 -1.52
CA LEU A 15 22.73 15.72 -2.29
C LEU A 15 22.43 16.23 -3.71
N GLY A 16 21.16 16.43 -4.06
CA GLY A 16 20.76 16.99 -5.35
C GLY A 16 20.84 16.02 -6.53
N ASN A 17 20.85 14.71 -6.28
CA ASN A 17 20.91 13.66 -7.31
C ASN A 17 19.58 12.89 -7.41
N PRO A 18 18.48 13.51 -7.87
CA PRO A 18 17.16 12.89 -7.88
C PRO A 18 17.08 11.70 -8.85
N ILE A 19 17.78 11.75 -9.99
CA ILE A 19 17.79 10.67 -10.99
C ILE A 19 18.33 9.38 -10.35
N LEU A 20 19.49 9.48 -9.69
CA LEU A 20 20.10 8.33 -9.03
C LEU A 20 19.24 7.84 -7.85
N ALA A 21 18.63 8.77 -7.10
CA ALA A 21 17.70 8.42 -6.03
C ALA A 21 16.50 7.63 -6.57
N GLY A 22 15.88 8.08 -7.66
CA GLY A 22 14.78 7.38 -8.34
C GLY A 22 15.19 5.99 -8.83
N ILE A 23 16.38 5.84 -9.43
CA ILE A 23 16.92 4.54 -9.85
C ILE A 23 17.07 3.59 -8.66
N ILE A 24 17.60 4.09 -7.54
CA ILE A 24 17.76 3.31 -6.30
C ILE A 24 16.41 2.86 -5.73
N VAL A 25 15.41 3.76 -5.71
CA VAL A 25 14.04 3.42 -5.28
C VAL A 25 13.46 2.32 -6.15
N GLN A 26 13.53 2.47 -7.48
CA GLN A 26 12.98 1.48 -8.41
C GLN A 26 13.70 0.13 -8.31
N THR A 27 15.03 0.16 -8.20
CA THR A 27 15.85 -1.05 -8.04
C THR A 27 15.51 -1.77 -6.74
N SER A 28 15.38 -1.02 -5.64
CA SER A 28 14.95 -1.58 -4.35
C SER A 28 13.58 -2.25 -4.47
N SER A 29 12.62 -1.64 -5.18
CA SER A 29 11.29 -2.21 -5.39
C SER A 29 11.30 -3.51 -6.21
N ILE A 30 12.16 -3.59 -7.23
CA ILE A 30 12.26 -4.79 -8.09
C ILE A 30 12.87 -5.94 -7.31
N LEU A 31 13.98 -5.68 -6.61
CA LEU A 31 14.67 -6.71 -5.83
C LEU A 31 13.78 -7.27 -4.72
N ASP A 32 12.95 -6.42 -4.12
CA ASP A 32 12.01 -6.82 -3.07
C ASP A 32 10.97 -7.84 -3.56
N GLY A 33 10.41 -7.61 -4.76
CA GLY A 33 9.53 -8.58 -5.41
C GLY A 33 10.23 -9.91 -5.70
N VAL A 34 11.49 -9.85 -6.15
CA VAL A 34 12.32 -11.03 -6.45
C VAL A 34 12.65 -11.83 -5.18
N ASP A 35 13.09 -11.17 -4.11
CA ASP A 35 13.42 -11.82 -2.82
C ASP A 35 12.18 -12.54 -2.25
N GLY A 36 11.01 -11.92 -2.33
CA GLY A 36 9.74 -12.53 -1.89
C GLY A 36 9.30 -13.73 -2.73
N GLU A 37 9.58 -13.74 -4.04
CA GLU A 37 9.34 -14.90 -4.91
C GLU A 37 10.32 -16.03 -4.64
N LEU A 38 11.62 -15.74 -4.50
CA LEU A 38 12.63 -16.75 -4.17
C LEU A 38 12.34 -17.39 -2.81
N ALA A 39 11.99 -16.60 -1.79
CA ALA A 39 11.67 -17.14 -0.46
C ALA A 39 10.48 -18.13 -0.51
N ARG A 40 9.47 -17.86 -1.35
CA ARG A 40 8.33 -18.76 -1.58
C ARG A 40 8.76 -20.01 -2.34
N TYR A 41 9.57 -19.86 -3.37
CA TYR A 41 10.06 -20.98 -4.18
C TYR A 41 10.88 -21.98 -3.36
N TYR A 42 11.76 -21.49 -2.48
CA TYR A 42 12.60 -22.34 -1.63
C TYR A 42 11.97 -22.72 -0.28
N GLY A 43 10.72 -22.32 -0.01
CA GLY A 43 10.05 -22.61 1.27
C GLY A 43 10.70 -21.95 2.50
N LEU A 44 11.43 -20.85 2.30
CA LEU A 44 12.16 -20.11 3.35
C LEU A 44 11.33 -19.00 4.00
N THR A 45 10.02 -18.96 3.75
CA THR A 45 9.14 -17.92 4.31
C THR A 45 8.93 -18.12 5.81
N SER A 46 9.07 -17.05 6.59
CA SER A 46 8.69 -17.02 8.01
C SER A 46 7.67 -15.92 8.29
N LYS A 47 6.76 -16.15 9.26
CA LYS A 47 5.75 -15.15 9.66
C LYS A 47 6.39 -13.85 10.15
N PHE A 48 7.44 -13.96 10.96
CA PHE A 48 8.17 -12.81 11.47
C PHE A 48 8.92 -12.06 10.35
N GLY A 49 9.57 -12.79 9.43
CA GLY A 49 10.24 -12.20 8.28
C GLY A 49 9.29 -11.40 7.41
N SER A 50 8.14 -11.98 7.04
CA SER A 50 7.12 -11.29 6.22
C SER A 50 6.56 -10.03 6.91
N PHE A 51 6.41 -10.07 8.24
CA PHE A 51 5.99 -8.91 9.02
C PHE A 51 7.05 -7.81 9.02
N LEU A 52 8.32 -8.15 9.28
CA LEU A 52 9.41 -7.19 9.31
C LEU A 52 9.64 -6.56 7.93
N ASP A 53 9.65 -7.38 6.88
CA ASP A 53 9.76 -6.97 5.48
C ASP A 53 8.69 -5.96 5.12
N SER A 54 7.44 -6.27 5.50
CA SER A 54 6.32 -5.34 5.32
C SER A 54 6.58 -3.99 5.99
N ILE A 55 7.06 -3.95 7.24
CA ILE A 55 7.36 -2.67 7.93
C ILE A 55 8.48 -1.91 7.22
N LEU A 56 9.58 -2.59 6.88
CA LEU A 56 10.74 -1.97 6.26
C LEU A 56 10.40 -1.36 4.90
N ASP A 57 9.53 -2.01 4.13
CA ASP A 57 9.01 -1.46 2.87
C ASP A 57 8.29 -0.13 3.03
N ARG A 58 7.46 0.00 4.07
CA ARG A 58 6.70 1.23 4.32
C ARG A 58 7.66 2.33 4.75
N LEU A 59 8.69 2.01 5.55
CA LEU A 59 9.73 2.97 5.90
C LEU A 59 10.50 3.46 4.66
N VAL A 60 10.87 2.56 3.75
CA VAL A 60 11.52 2.92 2.48
C VAL A 60 10.63 3.84 1.64
N ASN A 61 9.34 3.53 1.51
CA ASN A 61 8.40 4.39 0.79
C ASN A 61 8.33 5.79 1.39
N ILE A 62 8.14 5.89 2.72
CA ILE A 62 8.07 7.17 3.44
C ILE A 62 9.34 7.99 3.18
N ILE A 63 10.51 7.35 3.28
CA ILE A 63 11.81 8.00 3.12
C ILE A 63 12.06 8.43 1.68
N ALA A 64 11.64 7.65 0.69
CA ALA A 64 11.72 8.03 -0.71
C ALA A 64 10.84 9.26 -1.01
N LEU A 65 9.59 9.27 -0.52
CA LEU A 65 8.68 10.41 -0.68
C LEU A 65 9.18 11.65 0.07
N LEU A 66 9.76 11.46 1.26
CA LEU A 66 10.39 12.54 2.04
C LEU A 66 11.60 13.11 1.31
N GLY A 67 12.46 12.26 0.77
CA GLY A 67 13.62 12.70 -0.01
C GLY A 67 13.20 13.51 -1.23
N ALA A 68 12.21 13.03 -1.99
CA ALA A 68 11.68 13.73 -3.14
C ALA A 68 11.15 15.13 -2.81
N ILE A 69 10.38 15.28 -1.72
CA ILE A 69 9.86 16.60 -1.33
C ILE A 69 10.95 17.52 -0.77
N LEU A 70 11.93 16.98 -0.05
CA LEU A 70 13.09 17.74 0.42
C LEU A 70 13.92 18.24 -0.75
N TYR A 71 14.15 17.43 -1.77
CA TYR A 71 14.83 17.85 -3.00
C TYR A 71 14.10 19.04 -3.65
N LEU A 72 12.78 18.97 -3.81
CA LEU A 72 12.00 20.09 -4.36
C LEU A 72 12.11 21.35 -3.50
N THR A 73 12.08 21.19 -2.17
CA THR A 73 12.18 22.31 -1.22
C THR A 73 13.56 22.97 -1.26
N LEU A 74 14.63 22.19 -1.34
CA LEU A 74 16.00 22.68 -1.33
C LEU A 74 16.42 23.32 -2.66
N PHE A 75 15.93 22.79 -3.79
CA PHE A 75 16.47 23.13 -5.11
C PHE A 75 15.49 23.82 -6.07
N HIS A 76 14.16 23.80 -5.83
CA HIS A 76 13.16 24.27 -6.81
C HIS A 76 12.26 25.42 -6.32
N GLY A 77 12.47 25.95 -5.10
CA GLY A 77 11.90 27.24 -4.66
C GLY A 77 10.37 27.36 -4.60
N LEU A 78 9.65 26.23 -4.68
CA LEU A 78 8.20 26.14 -4.57
C LEU A 78 7.72 26.43 -3.13
N SER A 79 6.43 26.74 -2.97
CA SER A 79 5.83 27.03 -1.65
C SER A 79 5.99 25.87 -0.68
N THR A 80 6.67 26.12 0.45
CA THR A 80 6.88 25.14 1.53
C THR A 80 5.56 24.53 2.03
N VAL A 81 4.49 25.33 2.10
CA VAL A 81 3.16 24.85 2.52
C VAL A 81 2.60 23.83 1.55
N LEU A 82 2.73 24.10 0.24
CA LEU A 82 2.25 23.18 -0.80
C LEU A 82 3.04 21.88 -0.78
N HIS A 83 4.36 21.95 -0.57
CA HIS A 83 5.21 20.77 -0.43
C HIS A 83 4.79 19.89 0.74
N ILE A 84 4.58 20.47 1.91
CA ILE A 84 4.13 19.74 3.10
C ILE A 84 2.79 19.07 2.81
N LEU A 85 1.83 19.80 2.23
CA LEU A 85 0.51 19.26 1.91
C LEU A 85 0.61 18.05 0.96
N VAL A 86 1.35 18.18 -0.14
CA VAL A 86 1.50 17.09 -1.12
C VAL A 86 2.22 15.89 -0.50
N TYR A 87 3.27 16.12 0.29
CA TYR A 87 3.96 15.04 1.00
C TYR A 87 3.03 14.29 1.96
N VAL A 88 2.28 15.01 2.80
CA VAL A 88 1.33 14.40 3.74
C VAL A 88 0.29 13.59 3.00
N LEU A 89 -0.28 14.11 1.91
CA LEU A 89 -1.28 13.40 1.12
C LEU A 89 -0.69 12.15 0.44
N ALA A 90 0.52 12.23 -0.13
CA ALA A 90 1.17 11.10 -0.77
C ALA A 90 1.48 9.97 0.23
N VAL A 91 2.05 10.31 1.39
CA VAL A 91 2.36 9.33 2.44
C VAL A 91 1.09 8.75 3.06
N ALA A 92 0.10 9.60 3.38
CA ALA A 92 -1.16 9.13 3.94
C ALA A 92 -1.88 8.18 2.97
N GLY A 93 -1.91 8.51 1.68
CA GLY A 93 -2.44 7.64 0.64
C GLY A 93 -1.72 6.30 0.57
N ASP A 94 -0.39 6.29 0.45
CA ASP A 94 0.42 5.07 0.33
C ASP A 94 0.24 4.13 1.54
N LEU A 95 0.21 4.70 2.74
CA LEU A 95 -0.02 3.95 3.98
C LEU A 95 -1.47 3.47 4.09
N MET A 96 -2.45 4.27 3.66
CA MET A 96 -3.86 3.88 3.71
C MET A 96 -4.14 2.68 2.80
N VAL A 97 -3.53 2.62 1.61
CA VAL A 97 -3.60 1.44 0.74
C VAL A 97 -3.07 0.21 1.49
N SER A 98 -1.87 0.30 2.08
CA SER A 98 -1.29 -0.81 2.85
C SER A 98 -2.17 -1.24 4.03
N TYR A 99 -2.71 -0.27 4.76
CA TYR A 99 -3.55 -0.50 5.93
C TYR A 99 -4.86 -1.19 5.55
N LEU A 100 -5.51 -0.72 4.47
CA LEU A 100 -6.75 -1.30 3.97
C LEU A 100 -6.58 -2.77 3.57
N HIS A 101 -5.49 -3.11 2.88
CA HIS A 101 -5.16 -4.49 2.55
C HIS A 101 -4.96 -5.37 3.78
N ALA A 102 -4.19 -4.89 4.76
CA ALA A 102 -3.94 -5.62 6.00
C ALA A 102 -5.22 -5.83 6.81
N ARG A 103 -6.07 -4.80 6.93
CA ARG A 103 -7.32 -4.87 7.70
C ARG A 103 -8.40 -5.68 7.01
N ALA A 104 -8.53 -5.57 5.70
CA ALA A 104 -9.47 -6.41 4.96
C ALA A 104 -9.12 -7.91 5.12
N LEU A 105 -7.83 -8.27 5.09
CA LEU A 105 -7.42 -9.64 5.37
C LEU A 105 -7.72 -10.06 6.81
N LEU A 106 -7.39 -9.24 7.80
CA LEU A 106 -7.56 -9.58 9.22
C LEU A 106 -9.02 -9.63 9.67
N ASP A 107 -9.82 -8.64 9.27
CA ASP A 107 -11.16 -8.44 9.81
C ASP A 107 -12.26 -9.05 8.91
N LEU A 108 -11.98 -9.23 7.62
CA LEU A 108 -12.95 -9.78 6.65
C LEU A 108 -12.52 -11.14 6.06
N ASP A 109 -11.37 -11.69 6.48
CA ASP A 109 -10.74 -12.90 5.94
C ASP A 109 -10.61 -12.87 4.40
N LYS A 110 -10.44 -11.65 3.86
CA LYS A 110 -10.56 -11.38 2.43
C LYS A 110 -9.49 -10.40 2.00
N HIS A 111 -8.47 -10.90 1.30
CA HIS A 111 -7.45 -10.02 0.76
C HIS A 111 -7.98 -9.27 -0.48
N PRO A 112 -7.90 -7.93 -0.53
CA PRO A 112 -8.48 -7.14 -1.64
C PRO A 112 -7.92 -7.48 -3.02
N VAL A 113 -6.70 -8.03 -3.11
CA VAL A 113 -6.10 -8.50 -4.39
C VAL A 113 -6.94 -9.59 -5.06
N PHE A 114 -7.69 -10.40 -4.30
CA PHE A 114 -8.53 -11.47 -4.86
C PHE A 114 -9.96 -11.02 -5.21
N ILE A 115 -10.31 -9.77 -4.89
CA ILE A 115 -11.66 -9.23 -5.03
C ILE A 115 -11.68 -8.11 -6.06
N GLY A 116 -10.63 -7.29 -6.07
CA GLY A 116 -10.62 -6.08 -6.86
C GLY A 116 -10.38 -6.32 -8.34
N LYS A 117 -11.01 -5.50 -9.18
CA LYS A 117 -10.82 -5.53 -10.64
C LYS A 117 -9.50 -4.89 -11.09
N LEU A 118 -8.79 -4.24 -10.17
CA LEU A 118 -7.59 -3.43 -10.44
C LEU A 118 -6.36 -3.83 -9.60
N PRO A 119 -5.99 -5.13 -9.51
CA PRO A 119 -4.88 -5.55 -8.64
C PRO A 119 -3.52 -4.98 -9.10
N SER A 120 -3.33 -4.76 -10.41
CA SER A 120 -2.05 -4.32 -10.97
C SER A 120 -1.78 -2.82 -10.83
N ILE A 121 -2.81 -1.97 -10.75
CA ILE A 121 -2.63 -0.51 -10.64
C ILE A 121 -2.54 -0.10 -9.16
N ALA A 122 -3.11 -0.91 -8.26
CA ALA A 122 -3.07 -0.70 -6.82
C ALA A 122 -1.70 -0.98 -6.19
N SER A 123 -0.77 -1.52 -6.96
CA SER A 123 0.46 -2.08 -6.45
C SER A 123 1.45 -1.00 -5.98
N ARG A 124 2.31 -1.38 -5.03
CA ARG A 124 3.34 -0.50 -4.47
C ARG A 124 4.38 -0.14 -5.53
N ASP A 125 4.79 -1.12 -6.32
CA ASP A 125 5.74 -0.99 -7.43
C ASP A 125 5.28 0.04 -8.45
N VAL A 126 3.98 0.13 -8.79
CA VAL A 126 3.47 1.16 -9.70
C VAL A 126 3.65 2.56 -9.11
N ARG A 127 3.40 2.76 -7.82
CA ARG A 127 3.59 4.08 -7.16
C ARG A 127 5.06 4.48 -7.11
N LEU A 128 5.96 3.53 -6.80
CA LEU A 128 7.40 3.77 -6.84
C LEU A 128 7.91 4.01 -8.27
N PHE A 129 7.32 3.34 -9.26
CA PHE A 129 7.62 3.58 -10.67
C PHE A 129 7.20 4.98 -11.13
N ILE A 130 6.06 5.49 -10.67
CA ILE A 130 5.65 6.89 -10.92
C ILE A 130 6.71 7.85 -10.36
N LEU A 131 7.18 7.64 -9.13
CA LEU A 131 8.22 8.47 -8.53
C LEU A 131 9.52 8.40 -9.35
N PHE A 132 9.92 7.21 -9.79
CA PHE A 132 11.09 7.00 -10.63
C PHE A 132 11.01 7.77 -11.96
N ILE A 133 9.87 7.71 -12.66
CA ILE A 133 9.65 8.48 -13.88
C ILE A 133 9.70 9.98 -13.60
N GLY A 134 9.13 10.45 -12.49
CA GLY A 134 9.25 11.84 -12.05
C GLY A 134 10.69 12.27 -11.85
N CYS A 135 11.51 11.42 -11.24
CA CYS A 135 12.93 11.69 -11.00
C CYS A 135 13.74 11.79 -12.30
N ILE A 136 13.46 10.93 -13.29
CA ILE A 136 14.13 10.98 -14.60
C ILE A 136 13.69 12.19 -15.42
N SER A 137 12.39 12.47 -15.42
CA SER A 137 11.80 13.50 -16.28
C SER A 137 11.88 14.91 -15.69
N GLY A 138 12.21 15.04 -14.40
CA GLY A 138 12.21 16.30 -13.67
C GLY A 138 10.85 16.68 -13.05
N PHE A 139 9.78 15.96 -13.40
CA PHE A 139 8.41 16.21 -12.89
C PHE A 139 8.14 15.48 -11.56
N ILE A 140 9.00 15.75 -10.55
CA ILE A 140 8.93 15.08 -9.25
C ILE A 140 7.68 15.53 -8.48
N PHE A 141 7.33 16.82 -8.54
CA PHE A 141 6.17 17.35 -7.83
C PHE A 141 4.86 16.73 -8.35
N GLU A 142 4.72 16.68 -9.66
CA GLU A 142 3.60 16.08 -10.37
C GLU A 142 3.49 14.59 -10.07
N SER A 143 4.64 13.90 -9.94
CA SER A 143 4.69 12.49 -9.60
C SER A 143 4.21 12.24 -8.17
N LEU A 144 4.58 13.09 -7.20
CA LEU A 144 4.04 13.01 -5.83
C LEU A 144 2.54 13.26 -5.78
N LEU A 145 2.05 14.22 -6.57
CA LEU A 145 0.62 14.48 -6.69
C LEU A 145 -0.12 13.29 -7.33
N ALA A 146 0.44 12.71 -8.38
CA ALA A 146 -0.11 11.53 -9.03
C ALA A 146 -0.17 10.33 -8.07
N ILE A 147 0.88 10.11 -7.27
CA ILE A 147 0.90 9.07 -6.22
C ILE A 147 -0.20 9.31 -5.19
N ALA A 148 -0.38 10.54 -4.72
CA ALA A 148 -1.43 10.88 -3.75
C ALA A 148 -2.82 10.58 -4.33
N ILE A 149 -3.13 11.13 -5.51
CA ILE A 149 -4.42 10.96 -6.18
C ILE A 149 -4.69 9.47 -6.45
N LEU A 150 -3.71 8.77 -7.01
CA LEU A 150 -3.82 7.35 -7.33
C LEU A 150 -4.10 6.53 -6.07
N SER A 151 -3.38 6.79 -4.98
CA SER A 151 -3.54 6.04 -3.73
C SER A 151 -4.93 6.23 -3.12
N PHE A 152 -5.44 7.46 -3.06
CA PHE A 152 -6.80 7.70 -2.55
C PHE A 152 -7.88 7.14 -3.47
N TRP A 153 -7.65 7.19 -4.79
CA TRP A 153 -8.56 6.56 -5.74
C TRP A 153 -8.61 5.03 -5.55
N ILE A 154 -7.46 4.37 -5.39
CA ILE A 154 -7.37 2.93 -5.07
C ILE A 154 -8.12 2.62 -3.77
N VAL A 155 -7.89 3.40 -2.71
CA VAL A 155 -8.58 3.22 -1.42
C VAL A 155 -10.09 3.28 -1.59
N LEU A 156 -10.58 4.27 -2.33
CA LEU A 156 -12.00 4.41 -2.61
C LEU A 156 -12.55 3.22 -3.39
N THR A 157 -11.85 2.77 -4.44
CA THR A 157 -12.29 1.62 -5.24
C THR A 157 -12.35 0.35 -4.41
N ILE A 158 -11.30 0.02 -3.65
CA ILE A 158 -11.29 -1.16 -2.78
C ILE A 158 -12.41 -1.07 -1.75
N TYR A 159 -12.62 0.10 -1.15
CA TYR A 159 -13.70 0.30 -0.18
C TYR A 159 -15.07 0.01 -0.81
N LEU A 160 -15.35 0.53 -1.99
CA LEU A 160 -16.61 0.30 -2.70
C LEU A 160 -16.80 -1.18 -3.10
N GLU A 161 -15.72 -1.87 -3.49
CA GLU A 161 -15.75 -3.30 -3.84
C GLU A 161 -15.96 -4.21 -2.63
N LEU A 162 -15.55 -3.77 -1.43
CA LEU A 162 -15.75 -4.53 -0.18
C LEU A 162 -17.19 -4.44 0.34
N ILE A 163 -17.93 -3.36 0.08
CA ILE A 163 -19.30 -3.16 0.60
C ILE A 163 -20.25 -4.34 0.27
N PRO A 164 -20.40 -4.79 -0.99
CA PRO A 164 -21.30 -5.89 -1.34
C PRO A 164 -20.89 -7.20 -0.67
N HIS A 165 -19.58 -7.43 -0.50
CA HIS A 165 -19.05 -8.65 0.10
C HIS A 165 -19.35 -8.74 1.59
N VAL A 166 -19.27 -7.62 2.32
CA VAL A 166 -19.64 -7.55 3.74
C VAL A 166 -21.14 -7.74 3.92
N GLN A 167 -21.96 -7.12 3.05
CA GLN A 167 -23.42 -7.26 3.10
C GLN A 167 -23.90 -8.68 2.80
N GLY A 168 -23.24 -9.39 1.88
CA GLY A 168 -23.52 -10.79 1.56
C GLY A 168 -23.21 -11.74 2.72
N VAL A 169 -22.11 -11.52 3.44
CA VAL A 169 -21.74 -12.32 4.63
C VAL A 169 -22.77 -12.15 5.75
N ASN A 170 -23.24 -10.92 6.00
CA ASN A 170 -24.25 -10.63 7.03
C ASN A 170 -25.63 -11.24 6.72
N HIS A 171 -26.01 -11.38 5.44
CA HIS A 171 -27.25 -12.05 5.06
C HIS A 171 -27.19 -13.57 5.26
N SER A 172 -26.07 -14.21 4.95
CA SER A 172 -25.89 -15.65 5.18
C SER A 172 -25.89 -16.01 6.67
N SER A 173 -25.24 -15.22 7.53
CA SER A 173 -25.20 -15.48 8.97
C SER A 173 -26.57 -15.29 9.64
N HIS A 174 -27.39 -14.30 9.22
CA HIS A 174 -28.77 -14.17 9.72
C HIS A 174 -29.68 -15.35 9.33
N SER A 175 -29.48 -15.95 8.15
CA SER A 175 -30.28 -17.11 7.72
C SER A 175 -29.97 -18.38 8.52
N TYR A 176 -28.70 -18.57 8.92
CA TYR A 176 -28.29 -19.68 9.78
C TYR A 176 -28.79 -19.54 11.23
N TYR A 177 -28.80 -18.33 11.81
CA TYR A 177 -29.37 -18.10 13.15
C TYR A 177 -30.92 -18.06 13.18
N GLY A 178 -31.57 -17.74 12.05
CA GLY A 178 -33.02 -17.79 11.92
C GLY A 178 -33.58 -19.21 11.97
N PHE A 179 -32.85 -20.19 11.41
CA PHE A 179 -33.27 -21.60 11.44
C PHE A 179 -33.12 -22.25 12.83
N ASP A 180 -32.06 -21.93 13.57
CA ASP A 180 -31.79 -22.54 14.88
C ASP A 180 -32.80 -22.09 15.96
N SER A 181 -33.24 -20.82 15.93
CA SER A 181 -34.27 -20.33 16.86
C SER A 181 -35.65 -20.95 16.64
N SER A 182 -36.00 -21.30 15.40
CA SER A 182 -37.27 -21.96 15.08
C SER A 182 -37.27 -23.44 15.48
N TYR A 183 -36.13 -24.13 15.37
CA TYR A 183 -35.98 -25.50 15.88
C TYR A 183 -35.95 -25.57 17.41
N ARG A 184 -35.28 -24.63 18.09
CA ARG A 184 -35.23 -24.56 19.56
C ARG A 184 -36.61 -24.35 20.20
N ASN A 185 -37.48 -23.56 19.56
CA ASN A 185 -38.84 -23.35 20.03
C ASN A 185 -39.74 -24.58 19.80
N SER A 186 -39.50 -25.39 18.77
CA SER A 186 -40.31 -26.60 18.54
C SER A 186 -40.08 -27.73 19.56
N ILE A 187 -38.92 -27.73 20.23
CA ILE A 187 -38.55 -28.75 21.25
C ILE A 187 -39.06 -28.37 22.65
N LEU A 188 -39.32 -27.07 22.91
CA LEU A 188 -39.75 -26.58 24.23
C LEU A 188 -41.27 -26.61 24.47
N PHE A 189 -42.07 -26.97 23.46
CA PHE A 189 -43.55 -27.06 23.57
C PHE A 189 -44.09 -28.50 23.51
N GLN A 190 -43.24 -29.52 23.70
CA GLN A 190 -43.66 -30.93 23.80
C GLN A 190 -43.43 -31.58 25.18
N SER A 191 -43.19 -30.77 26.23
CA SER A 191 -43.12 -31.26 27.62
C SER A 191 -44.28 -30.75 28.46
#